data_AF-A0A7K2VH95-F1
#
_entry.id   AF-A0A7K2VH95-F1
#
_cell.length_a   1.000
_cell.length_b   1.000
_cell.length_c   1.000
_cell.angle_alpha   90.00
_cell.angle_beta   90.00
_cell.angle_gamma   90.00
#
_symmetry.space_group_name_H-M   'P 1'
#
loop_
_entity.id
_entity.type
_entity.pdbx_description
1 polymer ?
#
loop_
_entity_poly.entity_id
_entity_poly.type
_entity_poly.pdbx_seq_one_letter_code
_entity_poly.pdbx_strand_id
1 'polypeptide(L)'
;MSVDDTGSGAGAEGRVDPDAPDPGDDPLALRLEQLILGAERRYTPFQAARSAGVSMELASRFWRAMGFADIGQAKALTEADVLALRRLAGLVEAGLLSEAMAVQVARSTGQTTARLAEWQIDSFLEGLTEPPEPGMTRTEVTYPIIELLLPELEEFLVYVWRRQLAASAGRVVQNVDDAEMVDRRLAVAFADLVGFTRLTRRMEEEELGELVEAFETTAADLVAARGGRLIKTLGDEVLYVADDAATAADIALRLVETLSNDETMPELRVGMAFGTVTTRMGDVFGTTVNLASRLTSIAPRDAVLVDSAFAEELVRTGVAPASEAEAAEAAAAAEKEGETPPDYRFALQPMWQRSVRGLGMVEPWLLARRGETG
;
A
#
# COMPACT_ATOMS: atom_id res chain seq x y z
N MET A 1 25.42 -63.83 45.61
CA MET A 1 26.83 -64.24 45.67
C MET A 1 27.25 -64.58 44.26
N SER A 2 28.23 -63.84 43.73
CA SER A 2 28.99 -63.94 42.48
C SER A 2 28.30 -64.26 41.14
N VAL A 3 28.34 -63.40 40.12
CA VAL A 3 29.44 -62.90 39.20
C VAL A 3 29.55 -63.79 37.94
N ASP A 4 29.47 -63.12 36.77
CA ASP A 4 30.25 -63.27 35.51
C ASP A 4 29.34 -62.79 34.36
N ASP A 5 29.50 -61.63 33.71
CA ASP A 5 30.59 -60.96 33.00
C ASP A 5 30.83 -61.43 31.53
N THR A 6 30.84 -60.42 30.66
CA THR A 6 31.30 -60.30 29.26
C THR A 6 30.60 -61.04 28.09
N GLY A 7 30.15 -60.24 27.12
CA GLY A 7 30.64 -60.42 25.74
C GLY A 7 29.68 -60.13 24.57
N SER A 8 29.97 -59.02 23.89
CA SER A 8 29.90 -58.82 22.43
C SER A 8 28.69 -58.09 21.84
N GLY A 9 29.00 -56.95 21.23
CA GLY A 9 28.10 -56.09 20.47
C GLY A 9 27.93 -56.54 19.02
N ALA A 10 26.81 -56.12 18.45
CA ALA A 10 26.63 -55.97 17.02
C ALA A 10 25.79 -54.70 16.82
N GLY A 11 26.42 -53.66 16.29
CA GLY A 11 25.78 -52.40 15.94
C GLY A 11 24.77 -52.62 14.81
N ALA A 12 23.54 -52.19 15.05
CA ALA A 12 22.59 -51.87 13.99
C ALA A 12 22.59 -50.34 13.87
N GLU A 13 23.53 -49.80 13.09
CA GLU A 13 23.42 -48.45 12.55
C GLU A 13 22.17 -48.44 11.67
N GLY A 14 21.08 -47.93 12.22
CA GLY A 14 19.90 -47.59 11.43
C GLY A 14 20.31 -46.57 10.39
N ARG A 15 20.34 -47.00 9.12
CA ARG A 15 20.38 -46.08 7.97
C ARG A 15 19.18 -45.16 8.09
N VAL A 16 19.41 -43.93 8.54
CA VAL A 16 18.46 -42.84 8.38
C VAL A 16 18.44 -42.55 6.88
N ASP A 17 17.34 -42.90 6.24
CA ASP A 17 17.08 -42.53 4.86
C ASP A 17 16.91 -41.00 4.81
N PRO A 18 17.78 -40.24 4.14
CA PRO A 18 17.68 -38.79 4.07
C PRO A 18 16.48 -38.31 3.25
N ASP A 19 15.74 -39.22 2.61
CA ASP A 19 14.47 -38.95 1.91
C ASP A 19 13.23 -39.45 2.69
N ALA A 20 13.37 -39.88 3.95
CA ALA A 20 12.21 -40.16 4.80
C ALA A 20 11.53 -38.83 5.21
N PRO A 21 10.22 -38.63 4.93
CA PRO A 21 9.51 -37.44 5.37
C PRO A 21 9.53 -37.34 6.90
N ASP A 22 9.75 -36.12 7.41
CA ASP A 22 9.81 -35.82 8.84
C ASP A 22 8.48 -36.21 9.51
N PRO A 23 8.44 -36.91 10.67
CA PRO A 23 7.20 -37.45 11.25
C PRO A 23 6.21 -36.39 11.78
N GLY A 24 6.48 -35.10 11.55
CA GLY A 24 5.69 -33.96 12.03
C GLY A 24 4.83 -33.26 10.98
N ASP A 25 4.95 -33.59 9.70
CA ASP A 25 4.22 -32.88 8.64
C ASP A 25 2.89 -33.57 8.30
N ASP A 26 1.78 -32.87 8.51
CA ASP A 26 0.45 -33.31 8.06
C ASP A 26 0.48 -33.53 6.53
N PRO A 27 0.23 -34.76 6.02
CA PRO A 27 0.24 -35.07 4.60
C PRO A 27 -0.67 -34.15 3.76
N LEU A 28 -1.70 -33.55 4.37
CA LEU A 28 -2.61 -32.62 3.70
C LEU A 28 -2.04 -31.20 3.61
N ALA A 29 -1.26 -30.75 4.61
CA ALA A 29 -0.60 -29.45 4.56
C ALA A 29 0.47 -29.41 3.46
N LEU A 30 1.24 -30.50 3.30
CA LEU A 30 2.20 -30.66 2.20
C LEU A 30 1.53 -30.66 0.82
N ARG A 31 0.34 -31.26 0.70
CA ARG A 31 -0.45 -31.23 -0.55
C ARG A 31 -0.96 -29.83 -0.87
N LEU A 32 -1.44 -29.11 0.14
CA LEU A 32 -1.90 -27.73 -0.03
C LEU A 32 -0.76 -26.82 -0.49
N GLU A 33 0.41 -26.98 0.12
CA GLU A 33 1.59 -26.24 -0.29
C GLU A 33 2.03 -26.61 -1.73
N GLN A 34 2.04 -27.90 -2.07
CA GLN A 34 2.35 -28.37 -3.42
C GLN A 34 1.38 -27.80 -4.46
N LEU A 35 0.09 -27.70 -4.12
CA LEU A 35 -0.92 -27.07 -4.97
C LEU A 35 -0.59 -25.60 -5.22
N ILE A 36 -0.27 -24.85 -4.16
CA ILE A 36 0.07 -23.41 -4.25
C ILE A 36 1.37 -23.18 -5.04
N LEU A 37 2.39 -24.01 -4.83
CA LEU A 37 3.67 -23.92 -5.55
C LEU A 37 3.60 -24.48 -6.98
N GLY A 38 2.53 -25.22 -7.32
CA GLY A 38 2.35 -25.89 -8.60
C GLY A 38 3.31 -27.06 -8.87
N ALA A 39 4.20 -27.40 -7.94
CA ALA A 39 5.22 -28.44 -8.10
C ALA A 39 5.76 -28.95 -6.76
N GLU A 40 6.33 -30.15 -6.77
CA GLU A 40 7.04 -30.72 -5.62
C GLU A 40 8.37 -30.01 -5.36
N ARG A 41 8.72 -29.90 -4.08
CA ARG A 41 10.05 -29.47 -3.62
C ARG A 41 11.07 -30.55 -3.99
N ARG A 42 12.05 -30.21 -4.84
CA ARG A 42 13.03 -31.16 -5.40
C ARG A 42 14.48 -30.72 -5.22
N TYR A 43 14.72 -29.42 -5.13
CA TYR A 43 16.06 -28.85 -5.16
C TYR A 43 16.46 -28.29 -3.80
N THR A 44 17.72 -28.51 -3.43
CA THR A 44 18.39 -27.69 -2.42
C THR A 44 18.78 -26.34 -3.02
N PRO A 45 19.00 -25.28 -2.23
CA PRO A 45 19.53 -24.01 -2.73
C PRO A 45 20.80 -24.14 -3.58
N PHE A 46 21.72 -25.05 -3.21
CA PHE A 46 22.90 -25.35 -4.03
C PHE A 46 22.56 -25.93 -5.39
N GLN A 47 21.66 -26.91 -5.44
CA GLN A 47 21.22 -27.51 -6.69
C GLN A 47 20.48 -26.49 -7.55
N ALA A 48 19.60 -25.67 -6.96
CA ALA A 48 18.84 -24.65 -7.67
C ALA A 48 19.75 -23.58 -8.29
N ALA A 49 20.70 -23.03 -7.53
CA ALA A 49 21.66 -22.04 -8.04
C ALA A 49 22.50 -22.60 -9.19
N ARG A 50 23.02 -23.82 -9.02
CA ARG A 50 23.80 -24.51 -10.06
C ARG A 50 22.97 -24.76 -11.32
N SER A 51 21.74 -25.25 -11.18
CA SER A 51 20.82 -25.48 -12.30
C SER A 51 20.45 -24.16 -12.98
N ALA A 52 20.26 -23.07 -12.23
CA ALA A 52 19.99 -21.75 -12.78
C ALA A 52 21.21 -21.12 -13.48
N GLY A 53 22.42 -21.64 -13.24
CA GLY A 53 23.66 -21.12 -13.81
C GLY A 53 24.25 -19.93 -13.05
N VAL A 54 23.87 -19.73 -11.79
CA VAL A 54 24.26 -18.56 -10.99
C VAL A 54 25.08 -18.95 -9.77
N SER A 55 25.80 -17.97 -9.20
CA SER A 55 26.51 -18.18 -7.94
C SER A 55 25.53 -18.35 -6.77
N MET A 56 25.96 -19.12 -5.76
CA MET A 56 25.20 -19.26 -4.51
C MET A 56 24.97 -17.92 -3.82
N GLU A 57 25.95 -17.03 -3.88
CA GLU A 57 25.84 -15.70 -3.28
C GLU A 57 24.71 -14.89 -3.94
N LEU A 58 24.62 -14.90 -5.26
CA LEU A 58 23.58 -14.19 -6.00
C LEU A 58 22.20 -14.80 -5.72
N ALA A 59 22.10 -16.14 -5.75
CA ALA A 59 20.87 -16.86 -5.42
C ALA A 59 20.36 -16.52 -4.01
N SER A 60 21.22 -16.60 -3.00
CA SER A 60 20.87 -16.26 -1.61
C SER A 60 20.55 -14.77 -1.42
N ARG A 61 21.14 -13.88 -2.24
CA ARG A 61 20.80 -12.45 -2.22
C ARG A 61 19.41 -12.19 -2.80
N PHE A 62 19.04 -12.84 -3.90
CA PHE A 62 17.68 -12.73 -4.45
C PHE A 62 16.64 -13.36 -3.53
N TRP A 63 16.90 -14.56 -2.98
CA TRP A 63 16.01 -15.23 -2.04
C TRP A 63 15.66 -14.35 -0.83
N ARG A 64 16.69 -13.81 -0.17
CA ARG A 64 16.50 -12.88 0.95
C ARG A 64 15.88 -11.55 0.54
N ALA A 65 16.16 -11.07 -0.67
CA ALA A 65 15.54 -9.84 -1.16
C ALA A 65 14.03 -10.01 -1.26
N MET A 66 13.54 -11.14 -1.76
CA MET A 66 12.11 -11.47 -1.84
C MET A 66 11.45 -11.67 -0.46
N GLY A 67 12.22 -11.70 0.63
CA GLY A 67 11.70 -11.80 2.00
C GLY A 67 11.58 -13.24 2.52
N PHE A 68 12.04 -14.24 1.77
CA PHE A 68 11.95 -15.64 2.17
C PHE A 68 12.96 -16.00 3.27
N ALA A 69 12.53 -16.86 4.18
CA ALA A 69 13.35 -17.37 5.29
C ALA A 69 14.54 -18.21 4.80
N ASP A 70 15.62 -18.26 5.57
CA ASP A 70 16.76 -19.11 5.24
C ASP A 70 16.40 -20.59 5.45
N ILE A 71 16.46 -21.36 4.36
CA ILE A 71 16.12 -22.79 4.30
C ILE A 71 17.37 -23.69 4.35
N GLY A 72 18.55 -23.13 4.58
CA GLY A 72 19.81 -23.87 4.67
C GLY A 72 20.10 -24.64 3.38
N GLN A 73 20.22 -25.97 3.47
CA GLN A 73 20.37 -26.87 2.31
C GLN A 73 19.26 -27.93 2.22
N ALA A 74 18.10 -27.66 2.83
CA ALA A 74 16.94 -28.54 2.71
C ALA A 74 16.41 -28.57 1.27
N LYS A 75 15.81 -29.70 0.86
CA LYS A 75 15.09 -29.80 -0.42
C LYS A 75 13.75 -29.08 -0.29
N ALA A 76 13.77 -27.76 -0.48
CA ALA A 76 12.60 -26.90 -0.32
C ALA A 76 12.26 -26.08 -1.58
N LEU A 77 13.04 -26.20 -2.66
CA LEU A 77 12.84 -25.43 -3.88
C LEU A 77 12.27 -26.31 -5.01
N THR A 78 11.48 -25.69 -5.87
CA THR A 78 10.82 -26.28 -7.03
C THR A 78 11.55 -25.94 -8.34
N GLU A 79 11.08 -26.48 -9.47
CA GLU A 79 11.56 -26.07 -10.80
C GLU A 79 11.24 -24.59 -11.10
N ALA A 80 10.14 -24.07 -10.57
CA ALA A 80 9.74 -22.68 -10.76
C ALA A 80 10.75 -21.72 -10.14
N ASP A 81 11.32 -22.05 -8.97
CA ASP A 81 12.36 -21.27 -8.31
C ASP A 81 13.64 -21.19 -9.16
N VAL A 82 14.05 -22.31 -9.75
CA VAL A 82 15.20 -22.38 -10.65
C VAL A 82 14.97 -21.50 -11.89
N LEU A 83 13.78 -21.59 -12.48
CA LEU A 83 13.42 -20.83 -13.66
C LEU A 83 13.31 -19.32 -13.37
N ALA A 84 12.72 -18.94 -12.24
CA ALA A 84 12.62 -17.55 -11.81
C ALA A 84 14.02 -16.94 -11.61
N LEU A 85 14.91 -17.66 -10.91
CA LEU A 85 16.29 -17.24 -10.69
C LEU A 85 17.06 -17.10 -12.00
N ARG A 86 16.94 -18.08 -12.91
CA ARG A 86 17.58 -18.04 -14.23
C ARG A 86 17.08 -16.86 -15.07
N ARG A 87 15.77 -16.59 -15.07
CA ARG A 87 15.18 -15.46 -15.82
C ARG A 87 15.71 -14.11 -15.32
N LEU A 88 15.73 -13.91 -14.00
CA LEU A 88 16.21 -12.66 -13.42
C LEU A 88 17.72 -12.46 -13.67
N ALA A 89 18.51 -13.52 -13.51
CA ALA A 89 19.94 -13.46 -13.80
C ALA A 89 20.22 -13.19 -15.30
N GLY A 90 19.46 -13.81 -16.20
CA GLY A 90 19.59 -13.56 -17.64
C GLY A 90 19.35 -12.10 -18.04
N LEU A 91 18.45 -11.39 -17.35
CA LEU A 91 18.25 -9.95 -17.57
C LEU A 91 19.47 -9.12 -17.13
N VAL A 92 20.14 -9.54 -16.05
CA VAL A 92 21.37 -8.88 -15.56
C VAL A 92 22.54 -9.16 -16.50
N GLU A 93 22.72 -10.40 -16.93
CA GLU A 93 23.77 -10.80 -17.87
C GLU A 93 23.62 -10.12 -19.24
N ALA A 94 22.38 -9.95 -19.71
CA ALA A 94 22.08 -9.22 -20.95
C ALA A 94 22.26 -7.70 -20.82
N GLY A 95 22.57 -7.18 -19.64
CA GLY A 95 22.73 -5.74 -19.38
C GLY A 95 21.42 -4.95 -19.39
N LEU A 96 20.27 -5.62 -19.38
CA LEU A 96 18.95 -4.98 -19.34
C LEU A 96 18.63 -4.43 -17.94
N LEU A 97 19.19 -5.05 -16.90
CA LEU A 97 19.11 -4.58 -15.51
C LEU A 97 20.48 -4.61 -14.87
N SER A 98 20.79 -3.62 -14.04
CA SER A 98 21.92 -3.75 -13.11
C SER A 98 21.56 -4.75 -12.01
N GLU A 99 22.56 -5.42 -11.44
CA GLU A 99 22.36 -6.34 -10.32
C GLU A 99 21.69 -5.63 -9.13
N ALA A 100 22.08 -4.38 -8.86
CA ALA A 100 21.47 -3.56 -7.81
C ALA A 100 19.98 -3.31 -8.08
N MET A 101 19.60 -2.99 -9.32
CA MET A 101 18.19 -2.83 -9.71
C MET A 101 17.43 -4.15 -9.62
N ALA A 102 17.99 -5.26 -10.08
CA ALA A 102 17.35 -6.57 -10.00
C ALA A 102 17.04 -6.97 -8.54
N VAL A 103 17.98 -6.72 -7.62
CA VAL A 103 17.76 -6.95 -6.18
C VAL A 103 16.68 -6.03 -5.61
N GLN A 104 16.61 -4.78 -6.05
CA GLN A 104 15.53 -3.87 -5.63
C GLN A 104 14.16 -4.28 -6.17
N VAL A 105 14.08 -4.74 -7.43
CA VAL A 105 12.85 -5.29 -8.01
C VAL A 105 12.40 -6.50 -7.22
N ALA A 106 13.29 -7.48 -7.00
CA ALA A 106 12.99 -8.66 -6.19
C ALA A 106 12.46 -8.31 -4.80
N ARG A 107 13.08 -7.30 -4.15
CA ARG A 107 12.64 -6.81 -2.84
C ARG A 107 11.27 -6.14 -2.86
N SER A 108 11.06 -5.24 -3.80
CA SER A 108 9.77 -4.56 -3.93
C SER A 108 8.65 -5.54 -4.24
N THR A 109 8.88 -6.48 -5.16
CA THR A 109 7.92 -7.52 -5.50
C THR A 109 7.60 -8.39 -4.28
N GLY A 110 8.63 -8.93 -3.62
CA GLY A 110 8.45 -9.79 -2.44
C GLY A 110 7.68 -9.12 -1.31
N GLN A 111 7.97 -7.85 -1.00
CA GLN A 111 7.27 -7.09 0.04
C GLN A 111 5.79 -6.85 -0.28
N THR A 112 5.46 -6.55 -1.54
CA THR A 112 4.08 -6.32 -1.95
C THR A 112 3.30 -7.64 -2.01
N THR A 113 3.90 -8.71 -2.55
CA THR A 113 3.24 -10.01 -2.65
C THR A 113 3.08 -10.71 -1.30
N ALA A 114 4.01 -10.51 -0.35
CA ALA A 114 3.87 -11.06 1.00
C ALA A 114 2.62 -10.54 1.71
N ARG A 115 2.40 -9.22 1.70
CA ARG A 115 1.20 -8.60 2.27
C ARG A 115 -0.08 -9.06 1.58
N LEU A 116 -0.05 -9.17 0.25
CA LEU A 116 -1.19 -9.66 -0.51
C LEU A 116 -1.52 -11.11 -0.15
N ALA A 117 -0.51 -11.98 -0.05
CA ALA A 117 -0.70 -13.37 0.32
C ALA A 117 -1.23 -13.53 1.74
N GLU A 118 -0.70 -12.76 2.71
CA GLU A 118 -1.23 -12.72 4.10
C GLU A 118 -2.70 -12.33 4.10
N TRP A 119 -3.05 -11.20 3.48
CA TRP A 119 -4.44 -10.74 3.40
C TRP A 119 -5.37 -11.76 2.73
N GLN A 120 -4.95 -12.37 1.61
CA GLN A 120 -5.74 -13.39 0.94
C GLN A 120 -5.99 -14.60 1.84
N ILE A 121 -4.95 -15.10 2.52
CA ILE A 121 -5.09 -16.24 3.43
C ILE A 121 -6.03 -15.89 4.58
N ASP A 122 -5.89 -14.71 5.19
CA ASP A 122 -6.76 -14.28 6.29
C ASP A 122 -8.22 -14.17 5.84
N SER A 123 -8.49 -13.47 4.73
CA SER A 123 -9.85 -13.34 4.18
C SER A 123 -10.47 -14.69 3.77
N PHE A 124 -9.68 -15.60 3.19
CA PHE A 124 -10.17 -16.94 2.87
C PHE A 124 -10.45 -17.77 4.12
N LEU A 125 -9.64 -17.67 5.16
CA LEU A 125 -9.83 -18.42 6.41
C LEU A 125 -11.04 -17.94 7.20
N GLU A 126 -11.32 -16.63 7.21
CA GLU A 126 -12.54 -16.06 7.82
C GLU A 126 -13.81 -16.57 7.13
N GLY A 127 -13.83 -16.59 5.79
CA GLY A 127 -14.96 -17.10 5.01
C GLY A 127 -15.19 -18.62 5.09
N LEU A 128 -14.24 -19.38 5.64
CA LEU A 128 -14.28 -20.85 5.74
C LEU A 128 -14.42 -21.36 7.18
N THR A 129 -14.93 -20.52 8.08
CA THR A 129 -14.98 -20.78 9.52
C THR A 129 -15.87 -21.98 9.91
N GLU A 130 -16.85 -22.36 9.07
CA GLU A 130 -17.71 -23.53 9.31
C GLU A 130 -17.56 -24.61 8.23
N PRO A 131 -17.16 -25.84 8.61
CA PRO A 131 -17.18 -26.95 7.65
C PRO A 131 -18.63 -27.25 7.23
N PRO A 132 -18.90 -27.42 5.93
CA PRO A 132 -20.26 -27.60 5.40
C PRO A 132 -20.91 -28.90 5.91
N GLU A 133 -20.12 -29.89 6.34
CA GLU A 133 -20.59 -31.15 6.90
C GLU A 133 -19.86 -31.52 8.21
N PRO A 134 -20.57 -32.06 9.21
CA PRO A 134 -19.95 -32.56 10.44
C PRO A 134 -18.95 -33.69 10.16
N GLY A 135 -17.68 -33.49 10.51
CA GLY A 135 -16.62 -34.50 10.39
C GLY A 135 -15.59 -34.22 9.30
N MET A 136 -15.77 -33.18 8.48
CA MET A 136 -14.70 -32.71 7.58
C MET A 136 -13.61 -31.97 8.36
N THR A 137 -12.36 -32.23 8.00
CA THR A 137 -11.23 -31.40 8.44
C THR A 137 -11.25 -30.06 7.69
N ARG A 138 -10.74 -28.98 8.30
CA ARG A 138 -10.60 -27.67 7.62
C ARG A 138 -9.86 -27.80 6.29
N THR A 139 -8.81 -28.60 6.23
CA THR A 139 -7.99 -28.80 5.02
C THR A 139 -8.75 -29.49 3.89
N GLU A 140 -9.67 -30.42 4.19
CA GLU A 140 -10.53 -31.06 3.18
C GLU A 140 -11.54 -30.09 2.56
N VAL A 141 -11.91 -29.03 3.29
CA VAL A 141 -12.79 -27.96 2.79
C VAL A 141 -11.98 -26.94 1.98
N THR A 142 -10.80 -26.55 2.46
CA THR A 142 -9.99 -25.49 1.84
C THR A 142 -9.31 -25.93 0.55
N TYR A 143 -8.86 -27.19 0.43
CA TYR A 143 -8.10 -27.64 -0.74
C TYR A 143 -8.86 -27.48 -2.08
N PRO A 144 -10.11 -27.98 -2.25
CA PRO A 144 -10.85 -27.82 -3.51
C PRO A 144 -11.14 -26.36 -3.87
N ILE A 145 -11.29 -25.51 -2.85
CA ILE A 145 -11.54 -24.08 -3.02
C ILE A 145 -10.29 -23.38 -3.53
N ILE A 146 -9.13 -23.66 -2.93
CA ILE A 146 -7.85 -23.11 -3.41
C ILE A 146 -7.54 -23.62 -4.82
N GLU A 147 -7.79 -24.89 -5.12
CA GLU A 147 -7.58 -25.45 -6.48
C GLU A 147 -8.41 -24.73 -7.54
N LEU A 148 -9.64 -24.33 -7.20
CA LEU A 148 -10.53 -23.57 -8.08
C LEU A 148 -10.15 -22.08 -8.19
N LEU A 149 -9.77 -21.46 -7.08
CA LEU A 149 -9.56 -20.01 -7.00
C LEU A 149 -8.15 -19.57 -7.42
N LEU A 150 -7.13 -20.38 -7.18
CA LEU A 150 -5.73 -19.99 -7.42
C LEU A 150 -5.47 -19.50 -8.85
N PRO A 151 -5.94 -20.18 -9.92
CA PRO A 151 -5.76 -19.70 -11.29
C PRO A 151 -6.44 -18.34 -11.55
N GLU A 152 -7.65 -18.15 -11.01
CA GLU A 152 -8.40 -16.90 -11.15
C GLU A 152 -7.70 -15.73 -10.43
N LEU A 153 -7.15 -16.00 -9.23
CA LEU A 153 -6.37 -15.01 -8.48
C LEU A 153 -5.07 -14.64 -9.21
N GLU A 154 -4.39 -15.61 -9.83
CA GLU A 154 -3.20 -15.35 -10.65
C GLU A 154 -3.52 -14.47 -11.86
N GLU A 155 -4.55 -14.80 -12.63
CA GLU A 155 -4.97 -14.00 -13.77
C GLU A 155 -5.40 -12.59 -13.36
N PHE A 156 -6.14 -12.48 -12.26
CA PHE A 156 -6.55 -11.20 -11.70
C PHE A 156 -5.36 -10.35 -11.25
N LEU A 157 -4.38 -10.95 -10.57
CA LEU A 157 -3.14 -10.28 -10.17
C LEU A 157 -2.38 -9.74 -11.39
N VAL A 158 -2.24 -10.54 -12.45
CA VAL A 158 -1.57 -10.12 -13.68
C VAL A 158 -2.34 -9.00 -14.38
N TYR A 159 -3.67 -9.07 -14.43
CA TYR A 159 -4.53 -8.02 -14.98
C TYR A 159 -4.34 -6.69 -14.23
N VAL A 160 -4.49 -6.71 -12.90
CA VAL A 160 -4.34 -5.53 -12.04
C VAL A 160 -2.93 -4.95 -12.17
N TRP A 161 -1.90 -5.79 -12.09
CA TRP A 161 -0.51 -5.36 -12.26
C TRP A 161 -0.28 -4.68 -13.61
N ARG A 162 -0.78 -5.24 -14.71
CA ARG A 162 -0.68 -4.62 -16.05
C ARG A 162 -1.40 -3.28 -16.11
N ARG A 163 -2.58 -3.16 -15.50
CA ARG A 163 -3.33 -1.89 -15.46
C ARG A 163 -2.57 -0.82 -14.67
N GLN A 164 -2.00 -1.18 -13.52
CA GLN A 164 -1.18 -0.30 -12.70
C GLN A 164 0.11 0.13 -13.40
N LEU A 165 0.74 -0.81 -14.12
CA LEU A 165 1.93 -0.53 -14.93
C LEU A 165 1.61 0.44 -16.07
N ALA A 166 0.50 0.24 -16.79
CA ALA A 166 0.06 1.14 -17.86
C ALA A 166 -0.26 2.55 -17.33
N ALA A 167 -0.95 2.65 -16.20
CA ALA A 167 -1.25 3.94 -15.56
C ALA A 167 0.04 4.66 -15.10
N SER A 168 1.02 3.91 -14.59
CA SER A 168 2.31 4.46 -14.17
C SER A 168 3.18 4.91 -15.35
N ALA A 169 3.23 4.10 -16.40
CA ALA A 169 3.95 4.44 -17.63
C ALA A 169 3.36 5.66 -18.32
N GLY A 170 2.03 5.76 -18.40
CA GLY A 170 1.33 6.91 -18.98
C GLY A 170 1.72 8.22 -18.30
N ARG A 171 1.83 8.22 -16.97
CA ARG A 171 2.32 9.38 -16.22
C ARG A 171 3.75 9.74 -16.59
N VAL A 172 4.67 8.78 -16.61
CA VAL A 172 6.07 9.07 -16.97
C VAL A 172 6.16 9.68 -18.36
N VAL A 173 5.43 9.15 -19.34
CA VAL A 173 5.44 9.66 -20.73
C VAL A 173 4.89 11.09 -20.82
N GLN A 174 3.75 11.38 -20.19
CA GLN A 174 3.20 12.75 -20.16
C GLN A 174 4.17 13.76 -19.53
N ASN A 175 5.04 13.32 -18.62
CA ASN A 175 5.98 14.19 -17.92
C ASN A 175 7.35 14.34 -18.62
N VAL A 176 7.65 13.57 -19.69
CA VAL A 176 8.91 13.75 -20.46
C VAL A 176 8.79 14.92 -21.45
N ASP A 177 7.58 15.25 -21.87
CA ASP A 177 7.32 16.41 -22.74
C ASP A 177 7.43 17.75 -21.97
N ASP A 178 7.34 17.72 -20.64
CA ASP A 178 7.60 18.86 -19.74
C ASP A 178 9.07 18.81 -19.26
N ALA A 179 9.90 19.72 -19.75
CA ALA A 179 11.38 19.69 -19.64
C ALA A 179 12.00 19.81 -18.21
N GLU A 180 11.26 19.59 -17.13
CA GLU A 180 11.74 19.69 -15.74
C GLU A 180 11.49 18.39 -14.93
N MET A 181 12.20 17.32 -15.28
CA MET A 181 12.19 16.04 -14.53
C MET A 181 12.75 16.13 -13.09
N VAL A 182 13.10 17.30 -12.56
CA VAL A 182 13.82 17.44 -11.28
C VAL A 182 12.94 17.90 -10.12
N ASP A 183 11.72 18.40 -10.35
CA ASP A 183 10.92 18.98 -9.25
C ASP A 183 9.40 18.81 -9.44
N ARG A 184 8.92 17.56 -9.48
CA ARG A 184 7.48 17.30 -9.65
C ARG A 184 6.71 17.85 -8.45
N ARG A 185 5.92 18.90 -8.69
CA ARG A 185 4.98 19.45 -7.71
C ARG A 185 3.73 18.59 -7.67
N LEU A 186 3.39 18.10 -6.48
CA LEU A 186 2.15 17.36 -6.24
C LEU A 186 1.38 18.04 -5.10
N ALA A 187 0.07 17.85 -5.10
CA ALA A 187 -0.74 18.08 -3.93
C ALA A 187 -0.65 16.84 -3.04
N VAL A 188 -0.18 17.01 -1.80
CA VAL A 188 -0.06 15.95 -0.81
C VAL A 188 -1.09 16.20 0.28
N ALA A 189 -1.85 15.17 0.65
CA ALA A 189 -2.91 15.26 1.63
C ALA A 189 -2.84 14.13 2.65
N PHE A 190 -3.03 14.49 3.92
CA PHE A 190 -3.23 13.55 5.01
C PHE A 190 -4.62 13.77 5.59
N ALA A 191 -5.43 12.71 5.66
CA ALA A 191 -6.74 12.70 6.29
C ALA A 191 -6.71 11.77 7.50
N ASP A 192 -7.13 12.25 8.66
CA ASP A 192 -6.96 11.58 9.95
C ASP A 192 -8.24 11.62 10.79
N LEU A 193 -8.63 10.52 11.40
CA LEU A 193 -9.82 10.44 12.26
C LEU A 193 -9.56 11.09 13.63
N VAL A 194 -10.42 12.02 14.02
CA VAL A 194 -10.24 12.77 15.26
C VAL A 194 -10.50 11.90 16.48
N GLY A 195 -9.50 11.80 17.34
CA GLY A 195 -9.65 11.15 18.64
C GLY A 195 -9.66 9.63 18.58
N PHE A 196 -9.21 9.04 17.47
CA PHE A 196 -9.07 7.60 17.27
C PHE A 196 -8.33 6.90 18.43
N THR A 197 -7.22 7.46 18.94
CA THR A 197 -6.49 6.90 20.10
C THR A 197 -7.33 6.80 21.39
N ARG A 198 -8.47 7.50 21.48
CA ARG A 198 -9.44 7.34 22.58
C ARG A 198 -10.52 6.31 22.24
N LEU A 199 -10.83 6.10 20.97
CA LEU A 199 -11.76 5.08 20.49
C LEU A 199 -11.14 3.68 20.63
N THR A 200 -9.86 3.52 20.29
CA THR A 200 -9.13 2.25 20.44
C THR A 200 -9.09 1.68 21.86
N ARG A 201 -9.36 2.51 22.88
CA ARG A 201 -9.39 2.09 24.30
C ARG A 201 -10.79 1.76 24.81
N ARG A 202 -11.82 2.02 24.02
CA ARG A 202 -13.23 1.93 24.41
C ARG A 202 -14.03 0.96 23.54
N MET A 203 -13.58 0.71 22.33
CA MET A 203 -14.18 -0.24 21.39
C MET A 203 -13.51 -1.60 21.54
N GLU A 204 -14.26 -2.66 21.25
CA GLU A 204 -13.70 -4.00 21.08
C GLU A 204 -12.87 -4.07 19.80
N GLU A 205 -11.93 -5.02 19.71
CA GLU A 205 -10.97 -5.09 18.59
C GLU A 205 -11.66 -5.27 17.22
N GLU A 206 -12.74 -6.06 17.16
CA GLU A 206 -13.54 -6.30 15.95
C GLU A 206 -14.22 -5.01 15.45
N GLU A 207 -14.91 -4.30 16.34
CA GLU A 207 -15.62 -3.06 16.04
C GLU A 207 -14.64 -1.94 15.58
N LEU A 208 -13.42 -1.93 16.13
CA LEU A 208 -12.37 -1.04 15.69
C LEU A 208 -11.86 -1.39 14.28
N GLY A 209 -11.72 -2.69 13.99
CA GLY A 209 -11.33 -3.19 12.68
C GLY A 209 -12.32 -2.76 11.59
N GLU A 210 -13.61 -2.98 11.83
CA GLU A 210 -14.69 -2.59 10.92
C GLU A 210 -14.70 -1.07 10.65
N LEU A 211 -14.50 -0.25 11.68
CA LEU A 211 -14.43 1.20 11.54
C LEU A 211 -13.24 1.64 10.67
N VAL A 212 -12.06 1.06 10.90
CA VAL A 212 -10.86 1.36 10.10
C VAL A 212 -11.07 0.92 8.65
N GLU A 213 -11.60 -0.28 8.43
CA GLU A 213 -11.85 -0.80 7.08
C GLU A 213 -12.86 0.06 6.31
N ALA A 214 -13.95 0.48 6.96
CA ALA A 214 -14.95 1.36 6.35
C ALA A 214 -14.37 2.74 6.01
N PHE A 215 -13.52 3.29 6.87
CA PHE A 215 -12.79 4.54 6.58
C PHE A 215 -11.82 4.37 5.40
N GLU A 216 -10.97 3.34 5.42
CA GLU A 216 -9.99 3.08 4.37
C GLU A 216 -10.67 2.83 3.01
N THR A 217 -11.77 2.07 2.99
CA THR A 217 -12.56 1.79 1.79
C THR A 217 -13.16 3.07 1.21
N THR A 218 -13.83 3.86 2.05
CA THR A 218 -14.42 5.15 1.64
C THR A 218 -13.36 6.09 1.08
N ALA A 219 -12.19 6.14 1.73
CA ALA A 219 -11.08 6.94 1.28
C ALA A 219 -10.51 6.47 -0.06
N ALA A 220 -10.29 5.16 -0.22
CA ALA A 220 -9.77 4.57 -1.45
C ALA A 220 -10.68 4.85 -2.65
N ASP A 221 -11.99 4.66 -2.48
CA ASP A 221 -12.99 4.87 -3.54
C ASP A 221 -13.07 6.33 -3.97
N LEU A 222 -13.18 7.26 -3.01
CA LEU A 222 -13.28 8.70 -3.32
C LEU A 222 -11.99 9.25 -3.95
N VAL A 223 -10.83 8.81 -3.47
CA VAL A 223 -9.54 9.20 -4.04
C VAL A 223 -9.43 8.69 -5.49
N ALA A 224 -9.71 7.42 -5.73
CA ALA A 224 -9.60 6.81 -7.05
C ALA A 224 -10.61 7.40 -8.06
N ALA A 225 -11.87 7.58 -7.65
CA ALA A 225 -12.94 8.12 -8.50
C ALA A 225 -12.65 9.53 -9.03
N ARG A 226 -11.80 10.29 -8.34
CA ARG A 226 -11.44 11.68 -8.69
C ARG A 226 -10.05 11.81 -9.30
N GLY A 227 -9.37 10.71 -9.59
CA GLY A 227 -8.04 10.72 -10.19
C GLY A 227 -6.90 11.00 -9.20
N GLY A 228 -7.19 10.98 -7.89
CA GLY A 228 -6.17 10.96 -6.87
C GLY A 228 -5.48 9.59 -6.78
N ARG A 229 -4.38 9.56 -6.05
CA ARG A 229 -3.61 8.33 -5.78
C ARG A 229 -3.48 8.11 -4.29
N LEU A 230 -4.13 7.06 -3.80
CA LEU A 230 -3.89 6.55 -2.47
C LEU A 230 -2.45 6.01 -2.42
N ILE A 231 -1.61 6.57 -1.55
CA ILE A 231 -0.22 6.14 -1.39
C ILE A 231 -0.13 5.04 -0.33
N LYS A 232 -0.73 5.28 0.83
CA LYS A 232 -0.80 4.32 1.93
C LYS A 232 -1.85 4.73 2.94
N THR A 233 -2.29 3.75 3.71
CA THR A 233 -3.08 3.90 4.93
C THR A 233 -2.21 3.54 6.13
N LEU A 234 -2.52 4.16 7.27
CA LEU A 234 -1.82 4.00 8.54
C LEU A 234 -2.87 3.84 9.66
N GLY A 235 -3.80 2.90 9.48
CA GLY A 235 -4.94 2.71 10.38
C GLY A 235 -5.94 3.86 10.21
N ASP A 236 -5.91 4.82 11.12
CA ASP A 236 -6.81 5.98 11.16
C ASP A 236 -6.41 7.16 10.28
N GLU A 237 -5.24 7.06 9.64
CA GLU A 237 -4.72 8.09 8.76
C GLU A 237 -4.53 7.58 7.31
N VAL A 238 -4.94 8.39 6.35
CA VAL A 238 -4.79 8.14 4.92
C VAL A 238 -3.86 9.19 4.30
N LEU A 239 -2.84 8.72 3.57
CA LEU A 239 -2.00 9.55 2.71
C LEU A 239 -2.37 9.35 1.24
N TYR A 240 -2.77 10.43 0.58
CA TYR A 240 -2.98 10.45 -0.87
C TYR A 240 -2.31 11.65 -1.52
N VAL A 241 -2.13 11.56 -2.84
CA VAL A 241 -1.61 12.65 -3.67
C VAL A 241 -2.49 12.89 -4.90
N ALA A 242 -2.45 14.10 -5.42
CA ALA A 242 -3.01 14.46 -6.73
C ALA A 242 -1.99 15.25 -7.54
N ASP A 243 -2.12 15.21 -8.87
CA ASP A 243 -1.25 15.95 -9.78
C ASP A 243 -1.54 17.47 -9.73
N ASP A 244 -2.73 17.89 -9.30
CA ASP A 244 -3.12 19.29 -9.16
C ASP A 244 -3.85 19.58 -7.83
N ALA A 245 -3.78 20.84 -7.38
CA ALA A 245 -4.36 21.29 -6.12
C ALA A 245 -5.90 21.23 -6.11
N ALA A 246 -6.56 21.47 -7.25
CA ALA A 246 -8.02 21.48 -7.32
C ALA A 246 -8.58 20.06 -7.09
N THR A 247 -7.98 19.03 -7.68
CA THR A 247 -8.35 17.63 -7.50
C THR A 247 -8.16 17.18 -6.04
N ALA A 248 -7.05 17.54 -5.39
CA ALA A 248 -6.86 17.22 -3.98
C ALA A 248 -7.87 17.94 -3.07
N ALA A 249 -8.14 19.23 -3.31
CA ALA A 249 -9.16 19.99 -2.59
C ALA A 249 -10.56 19.35 -2.72
N ASP A 250 -10.89 18.92 -3.92
CA ASP A 250 -12.12 18.22 -4.25
C ASP A 250 -12.26 16.92 -3.45
N ILE A 251 -11.23 16.07 -3.44
CA ILE A 251 -11.21 14.81 -2.67
C ILE A 251 -11.35 15.09 -1.16
N ALA A 252 -10.53 15.98 -0.61
CA ALA A 252 -10.53 16.29 0.82
C ALA A 252 -11.90 16.74 1.33
N LEU A 253 -12.54 17.67 0.61
CA LEU A 253 -13.84 18.19 1.02
C LEU A 253 -14.93 17.12 0.91
N ARG A 254 -14.86 16.21 -0.08
CA ARG A 254 -15.82 15.10 -0.18
C ARG A 254 -15.61 14.05 0.91
N LEU A 255 -14.37 13.80 1.32
CA LEU A 255 -14.09 12.88 2.42
C LEU A 255 -14.70 13.41 3.72
N VAL A 256 -14.46 14.67 4.04
CA VAL A 256 -15.07 15.33 5.20
C VAL A 256 -16.60 15.28 5.10
N GLU A 257 -17.18 15.69 3.98
CA GLU A 257 -18.62 15.67 3.74
C GLU A 257 -19.22 14.26 3.91
N THR A 258 -18.61 13.24 3.31
CA THR A 258 -19.11 11.86 3.34
C THR A 258 -19.07 11.29 4.75
N LEU A 259 -17.95 11.44 5.45
CA LEU A 259 -17.79 10.91 6.80
C LEU A 259 -18.58 11.70 7.85
N SER A 260 -18.74 13.01 7.68
CA SER A 260 -19.58 13.81 8.59
C SER A 260 -21.07 13.46 8.52
N ASN A 261 -21.53 12.86 7.41
CA ASN A 261 -22.90 12.38 7.25
C ASN A 261 -23.10 10.97 7.84
N ASP A 262 -22.04 10.31 8.30
CA ASP A 262 -22.09 9.00 8.95
C ASP A 262 -21.91 9.18 10.46
N GLU A 263 -22.99 9.01 11.23
CA GLU A 263 -22.97 9.16 12.69
C GLU A 263 -22.09 8.12 13.40
N THR A 264 -21.74 7.02 12.73
CA THR A 264 -20.84 5.98 13.27
C THR A 264 -19.37 6.34 13.08
N MET A 265 -19.07 7.31 12.21
CA MET A 265 -17.72 7.74 11.91
C MET A 265 -17.27 8.91 12.80
N PRO A 266 -16.03 8.87 13.30
CA PRO A 266 -15.42 10.03 13.97
C PRO A 266 -15.25 11.20 12.99
N GLU A 267 -15.18 12.41 13.53
CA GLU A 267 -14.94 13.59 12.71
C GLU A 267 -13.59 13.47 11.97
N LEU A 268 -13.53 13.96 10.73
CA LEU A 268 -12.32 13.90 9.93
C LEU A 268 -11.58 15.23 9.96
N ARG A 269 -10.26 15.19 10.03
CA ARG A 269 -9.45 16.39 9.78
C ARG A 269 -8.48 16.14 8.64
N VAL A 270 -8.30 17.15 7.78
CA VAL A 270 -7.44 17.03 6.59
C VAL A 270 -6.44 18.18 6.55
N GLY A 271 -5.19 17.86 6.23
CA GLY A 271 -4.14 18.81 5.98
C GLY A 271 -3.48 18.54 4.63
N MET A 272 -3.29 19.59 3.84
CA MET A 272 -2.74 19.48 2.49
C MET A 272 -1.64 20.50 2.24
N ALA A 273 -0.64 20.11 1.45
CA ALA A 273 0.41 21.01 0.99
C ALA A 273 0.68 20.79 -0.49
N PHE A 274 1.04 21.86 -1.21
CA PHE A 274 1.35 21.78 -2.64
C PHE A 274 2.81 22.14 -2.90
N GLY A 275 3.56 21.21 -3.48
CA GLY A 275 4.97 21.43 -3.71
C GLY A 275 5.72 20.20 -4.16
N THR A 276 7.03 20.34 -4.20
CA THR A 276 7.97 19.39 -4.78
C THR A 276 8.10 18.15 -3.92
N VAL A 277 7.97 16.97 -4.54
CA VAL A 277 8.09 15.70 -3.82
C VAL A 277 9.09 14.74 -4.47
N THR A 278 9.79 14.00 -3.62
CA THR A 278 10.61 12.87 -4.05
C THR A 278 9.76 11.60 -4.03
N THR A 279 9.61 10.94 -5.18
CA THR A 279 8.91 9.66 -5.28
C THR A 279 9.91 8.50 -5.23
N ARG A 280 9.65 7.48 -4.40
CA ARG A 280 10.50 6.30 -4.33
C ARG A 280 9.68 5.08 -3.94
N MET A 281 9.78 4.00 -4.73
CA MET A 281 9.09 2.73 -4.48
C MET A 281 7.58 2.89 -4.24
N GLY A 282 6.94 3.79 -4.98
CA GLY A 282 5.51 4.07 -4.84
C GLY A 282 5.14 5.04 -3.70
N ASP A 283 6.08 5.38 -2.81
CA ASP A 283 5.89 6.32 -1.69
C ASP A 283 6.39 7.73 -2.04
N VAL A 284 6.00 8.71 -1.21
CA VAL A 284 6.35 10.14 -1.36
C VAL A 284 7.08 10.68 -0.13
N PHE A 285 8.11 11.48 -0.37
CA PHE A 285 8.95 12.08 0.67
C PHE A 285 9.26 13.54 0.35
N GLY A 286 9.50 14.34 1.39
CA GLY A 286 9.96 15.71 1.24
C GLY A 286 9.38 16.67 2.27
N THR A 287 9.76 17.94 2.15
CA THR A 287 9.25 19.03 3.00
C THR A 287 7.75 19.23 2.83
N THR A 288 7.22 19.10 1.60
CA THR A 288 5.78 19.17 1.32
C THR A 288 4.98 18.09 2.06
N VAL A 289 5.47 16.85 2.08
CA VAL A 289 4.84 15.74 2.81
C VAL A 289 4.82 16.03 4.32
N ASN A 290 5.94 16.52 4.86
CA ASN A 290 6.04 16.88 6.28
C ASN A 290 5.08 18.04 6.63
N LEU A 291 4.93 19.03 5.74
CA LEU A 291 4.03 20.15 5.94
C LEU A 291 2.57 19.72 5.95
N ALA A 292 2.15 18.89 4.98
CA ALA A 292 0.78 18.35 4.93
C ALA A 292 0.41 17.59 6.22
N SER A 293 1.25 16.64 6.66
CA SER A 293 1.04 15.88 7.90
C SER A 293 0.91 16.80 9.13
N ARG A 294 1.73 17.85 9.19
CA ARG A 294 1.69 18.82 10.29
C ARG A 294 0.45 19.71 10.24
N LEU A 295 0.00 20.13 9.06
CA LEU A 295 -1.27 20.83 8.91
C LEU A 295 -2.44 19.98 9.42
N THR A 296 -2.47 18.69 9.11
CA THR A 296 -3.49 17.75 9.61
C THR A 296 -3.54 17.74 11.13
N SER A 297 -2.37 17.69 11.79
CA SER A 297 -2.31 17.68 13.27
C SER A 297 -2.88 18.92 13.96
N ILE A 298 -2.92 20.07 13.26
CA ILE A 298 -3.45 21.34 13.78
C ILE A 298 -4.82 21.69 13.19
N ALA A 299 -5.32 20.90 12.25
CA ALA A 299 -6.61 21.08 11.62
C ALA A 299 -7.75 20.91 12.65
N PRO A 300 -8.75 21.80 12.64
CA PRO A 300 -9.99 21.60 13.38
C PRO A 300 -10.71 20.30 12.94
N ARG A 301 -11.72 19.90 13.72
CA ARG A 301 -12.64 18.82 13.37
C ARG A 301 -13.43 19.21 12.12
N ASP A 302 -13.68 18.26 11.23
CA ASP A 302 -14.40 18.43 9.96
C ASP A 302 -13.92 19.62 9.14
N ALA A 303 -12.60 19.81 9.14
CA ALA A 303 -11.98 20.94 8.47
C ALA A 303 -10.79 20.50 7.62
N VAL A 304 -10.60 21.25 6.54
CA VAL A 304 -9.48 21.08 5.62
C VAL A 304 -8.56 22.30 5.72
N LEU A 305 -7.30 22.06 6.09
CA LEU A 305 -6.26 23.09 6.09
C LEU A 305 -5.31 22.91 4.91
N VAL A 306 -4.90 24.02 4.31
CA VAL A 306 -3.90 24.05 3.24
C VAL A 306 -2.77 25.02 3.56
N ASP A 307 -1.59 24.81 2.96
CA ASP A 307 -0.48 25.76 3.04
C ASP A 307 -0.63 26.92 2.05
N SER A 308 0.18 27.96 2.22
CA SER A 308 0.17 29.14 1.35
C SER A 308 0.40 28.77 -0.12
N ALA A 309 1.32 27.84 -0.41
CA ALA A 309 1.61 27.45 -1.80
C ALA A 309 0.41 26.75 -2.46
N PHE A 310 -0.38 25.98 -1.71
CA PHE A 310 -1.62 25.38 -2.18
C PHE A 310 -2.72 26.43 -2.39
N ALA A 311 -2.89 27.36 -1.45
CA ALA A 311 -3.85 28.47 -1.60
C ALA A 311 -3.53 29.32 -2.84
N GLU A 312 -2.27 29.72 -3.01
CA GLU A 312 -1.78 30.43 -4.19
C GLU A 312 -2.04 29.67 -5.48
N GLU A 313 -1.86 28.34 -5.47
CA GLU A 313 -2.12 27.50 -6.65
C GLU A 313 -3.61 27.47 -7.04
N LEU A 314 -4.52 27.39 -6.07
CA LEU A 314 -5.97 27.44 -6.32
C LEU A 314 -6.40 28.81 -6.87
N VAL A 315 -5.80 29.90 -6.36
CA VAL A 315 -6.05 31.26 -6.86
C VAL A 315 -5.50 31.42 -8.28
N ARG A 316 -4.27 30.97 -8.52
CA ARG A 316 -3.60 31.04 -9.83
C ARG A 316 -4.36 30.29 -10.92
N THR A 317 -4.99 29.17 -10.58
CA THR A 317 -5.80 28.37 -11.51
C THR A 317 -7.24 28.85 -11.64
N GLY A 318 -7.62 29.90 -10.90
CA GLY A 318 -8.94 30.53 -10.99
C GLY A 318 -10.08 29.72 -10.37
N VAL A 319 -9.77 28.69 -9.57
CA VAL A 319 -10.79 27.86 -8.90
C VAL A 319 -11.14 28.36 -7.49
N ALA A 320 -10.37 29.31 -6.95
CA ALA A 320 -10.64 30.01 -5.71
C ALA A 320 -10.29 31.51 -5.84
N PRO A 321 -10.98 32.42 -5.12
CA PRO A 321 -10.58 33.82 -5.02
C PRO A 321 -9.45 33.99 -4.00
N ALA A 322 -8.67 35.09 -4.06
CA ALA A 322 -7.68 35.36 -3.01
C ALA A 322 -8.34 35.79 -1.68
N SER A 323 -9.57 36.29 -1.74
CA SER A 323 -10.43 36.51 -0.57
C SER A 323 -11.92 36.59 -0.93
N GLU A 324 -12.80 36.40 0.05
CA GLU A 324 -14.25 36.59 -0.14
C GLU A 324 -14.62 38.04 -0.52
N ALA A 325 -13.85 39.03 -0.05
CA ALA A 325 -14.05 40.42 -0.43
C ALA A 325 -13.78 40.64 -1.93
N GLU A 326 -12.68 40.07 -2.44
CA GLU A 326 -12.33 40.13 -3.85
C GLU A 326 -13.36 39.40 -4.72
N ALA A 327 -13.86 38.24 -4.26
CA ALA A 327 -14.94 37.54 -4.96
C ALA A 327 -16.22 38.38 -5.07
N ALA A 328 -16.58 39.09 -3.99
CA ALA A 328 -17.75 39.98 -3.97
C ALA A 328 -17.55 41.21 -4.88
N GLU A 329 -16.34 41.78 -4.90
CA GLU A 329 -15.99 42.89 -5.80
C GLU A 329 -16.03 42.46 -7.27
N ALA A 330 -15.45 41.29 -7.60
CA ALA A 330 -15.48 40.73 -8.94
C ALA A 330 -16.90 40.42 -9.41
N ALA A 331 -17.75 39.89 -8.52
CA ALA A 331 -19.16 39.65 -8.83
C ALA A 331 -19.92 40.96 -9.09
N ALA A 332 -19.70 41.99 -8.27
CA ALA A 332 -20.34 43.30 -8.44
C ALA A 332 -19.83 44.04 -9.69
N ALA A 333 -18.57 43.83 -10.10
CA ALA A 333 -18.02 44.35 -11.34
C ALA A 333 -18.67 43.67 -12.55
N ALA A 334 -18.73 42.33 -12.55
CA ALA A 334 -19.38 41.56 -13.61
C ALA A 334 -20.86 41.95 -13.78
N GLU A 335 -21.59 42.14 -12.68
CA GLU A 335 -22.99 42.60 -12.73
C GLU A 335 -23.13 43.99 -13.39
N LYS A 336 -22.24 44.93 -13.07
CA LYS A 336 -22.25 46.28 -13.67
C LYS A 336 -21.90 46.27 -15.15
N GLU A 337 -21.05 45.35 -15.57
CA GLU A 337 -20.57 45.22 -16.96
C GLU A 337 -21.47 44.31 -17.80
N GLY A 338 -22.43 43.62 -17.18
CA GLY A 338 -23.31 42.65 -17.85
C GLY A 338 -22.61 41.33 -18.17
N GLU A 339 -21.52 41.02 -17.47
CA GLU A 339 -20.72 39.81 -17.61
C GLU A 339 -21.15 38.73 -16.59
N THR A 340 -20.72 37.49 -16.83
CA THR A 340 -20.94 36.39 -15.88
C THR A 340 -19.86 36.45 -14.80
N PRO A 341 -20.22 36.42 -13.50
CA PRO A 341 -19.23 36.44 -12.43
C PRO A 341 -18.32 35.20 -12.48
N PRO A 342 -17.09 35.29 -11.94
CA PRO A 342 -16.19 34.14 -11.86
C PRO A 342 -16.83 32.98 -11.08
N ASP A 343 -16.77 31.77 -11.64
CA ASP A 343 -17.30 30.56 -11.02
C ASP A 343 -16.22 29.89 -10.14
N TYR A 344 -16.06 30.41 -8.93
CA TYR A 344 -15.14 29.85 -7.95
C TYR A 344 -15.74 28.62 -7.27
N ARG A 345 -15.00 27.50 -7.29
CA ARG A 345 -15.39 26.24 -6.65
C ARG A 345 -15.10 26.22 -5.15
N PHE A 346 -14.05 26.93 -4.74
CA PHE A 346 -13.53 26.87 -3.37
C PHE A 346 -13.46 28.27 -2.74
N ALA A 347 -13.59 28.30 -1.41
CA ALA A 347 -13.37 29.46 -0.57
C ALA A 347 -12.10 29.26 0.26
N LEU A 348 -11.35 30.34 0.44
CA LEU A 348 -10.09 30.35 1.20
C LEU A 348 -10.19 31.41 2.30
N GLN A 349 -9.89 31.00 3.53
CA GLN A 349 -9.83 31.90 4.67
C GLN A 349 -8.47 31.78 5.37
N PRO A 350 -7.65 32.85 5.41
CA PRO A 350 -6.36 32.80 6.09
C PRO A 350 -6.60 32.64 7.60
N MET A 351 -5.83 31.75 8.23
CA MET A 351 -5.85 31.55 9.67
C MET A 351 -4.63 32.18 10.33
N TRP A 352 -4.72 32.40 11.65
CA TRP A 352 -3.61 32.90 12.44
C TRP A 352 -2.38 32.00 12.32
N GLN A 353 -1.19 32.60 12.20
CA GLN A 353 0.05 31.84 12.17
C GLN A 353 0.17 30.94 13.40
N ARG A 354 0.52 29.67 13.21
CA ARG A 354 0.69 28.72 14.31
C ARG A 354 2.13 28.22 14.34
N SER A 355 2.70 28.15 15.54
CA SER A 355 3.98 27.46 15.74
C SER A 355 3.74 25.96 15.66
N VAL A 356 4.47 25.32 14.76
CA VAL A 356 4.39 23.90 14.45
C VAL A 356 5.74 23.26 14.69
N ARG A 357 5.75 22.20 15.50
CA ARG A 357 6.98 21.50 15.87
C ARG A 357 7.71 20.96 14.62
N GLY A 358 8.94 21.43 14.42
CA GLY A 358 9.81 21.01 13.32
C GLY A 358 9.64 21.78 12.01
N LEU A 359 8.66 22.68 11.92
CA LEU A 359 8.43 23.54 10.73
C LEU A 359 8.47 25.04 11.04
N GLY A 360 8.46 25.43 12.32
CA GLY A 360 8.47 26.84 12.71
C GLY A 360 7.06 27.44 12.63
N MET A 361 6.95 28.69 12.18
CA MET A 361 5.65 29.35 12.01
C MET A 361 5.07 28.97 10.65
N VAL A 362 3.84 28.45 10.65
CA VAL A 362 3.08 28.12 9.44
C VAL A 362 1.86 29.03 9.35
N GLU A 363 1.51 29.44 8.14
CA GLU A 363 0.30 30.23 7.83
C GLU A 363 -0.74 29.32 7.16
N PRO A 364 -1.58 28.62 7.93
CA PRO A 364 -2.59 27.76 7.34
C PRO A 364 -3.75 28.58 6.77
N TRP A 365 -4.37 28.03 5.73
CA TRP A 365 -5.62 28.53 5.16
C TRP A 365 -6.71 27.48 5.36
N LEU A 366 -7.87 27.91 5.83
CA LEU A 366 -9.06 27.08 5.85
C LEU A 366 -9.64 27.02 4.44
N LEU A 367 -9.86 25.80 3.95
CA LEU A 367 -10.44 25.51 2.65
C LEU A 367 -11.88 25.01 2.84
N ALA A 368 -12.81 25.57 2.07
CA ALA A 368 -14.22 25.16 2.06
C ALA A 368 -14.79 25.15 0.63
N ARG A 369 -15.92 24.47 0.42
CA ARG A 369 -16.67 24.55 -0.84
C ARG A 369 -17.49 25.85 -0.87
N ARG A 370 -17.51 26.55 -2.00
CA ARG A 370 -18.44 27.67 -2.20
C ARG A 370 -19.82 27.13 -2.56
N GLY A 371 -20.86 27.60 -1.86
CA GLY A 371 -22.26 27.26 -2.16
C GLY A 371 -22.97 26.32 -1.17
N GLU A 372 -22.34 25.92 -0.07
CA GLU A 372 -22.95 25.09 1.00
C GLU A 372 -23.19 25.85 2.31
N THR A 373 -23.12 27.19 2.31
CA THR A 373 -23.76 27.98 3.36
C THR A 373 -25.25 28.07 3.06
N GLY A 374 -25.99 27.06 3.53
CA GLY A 374 -27.42 27.15 3.79
C GLY A 374 -27.72 27.98 5.03
#